data_AF-A0A015M796-F1
#
_entry.id   AF-A0A015M796-F1
#
_cell.length_a   1.000
_cell.length_b   1.000
_cell.length_c   1.000
_cell.angle_alpha   90.00
_cell.angle_beta   90.00
_cell.angle_gamma   90.00
#
_symmetry.space_group_name_H-M   'P 1'
#
loop_
_entity.id
_entity.type
_entity.pdbx_description
1 polymer ?
#
loop_
_entity_poly.entity_id
_entity_poly.type
_entity_poly.pdbx_seq_one_letter_code
_entity_poly.pdbx_strand_id
1 'polypeptide(L)'
;MVKDMAALLGPKKLLAQHVAYLYNAVLLSRLEFRLQTTLFSESTIQSIVKPLFSVLRRKAGLATTTPLPLLFLKLPFSIQNAFYRFLSFHIASWQKIFTHPDFKDFALYAISYLQGYLGAESCPTIINLEPWSQIVSLRTHTLFNSLLFSSRLNIMWSLSFWPPRHDLQPALPLRSILPHSIFQSSWKLWKHLNIFVLAQLVSPCGRYLMNWPDLRYLGIVGRKGRIPNWFTFINNNFLSSSSSTLLLSSYFINSSFTLASSCLLDHTVKDYSFYPQ
;
A
#
# COMPACT_ATOMS: atom_id res chain seq x y z
N MET A 1 -10.45 4.90 25.53
CA MET A 1 -9.62 6.13 25.71
C MET A 1 -10.31 7.38 25.21
N VAL A 2 -10.49 7.58 23.89
CA VAL A 2 -11.06 8.84 23.35
C VAL A 2 -12.49 9.06 23.83
N LYS A 3 -13.32 8.01 23.80
CA LYS A 3 -14.69 8.05 24.33
C LYS A 3 -14.71 8.37 25.83
N ASP A 4 -13.84 7.76 26.62
CA ASP A 4 -13.75 7.99 28.08
C ASP A 4 -13.35 9.43 28.39
N MET A 5 -12.37 9.97 27.66
CA MET A 5 -11.99 11.38 27.76
C MET A 5 -13.16 12.30 27.38
N ALA A 6 -13.91 11.99 26.31
CA ALA A 6 -15.10 12.75 25.93
C ALA A 6 -16.18 12.71 27.02
N ALA A 7 -16.44 11.55 27.60
CA ALA A 7 -17.40 11.36 28.67
C ALA A 7 -17.01 12.15 29.92
N LEU A 8 -15.71 12.18 30.25
CA LEU A 8 -15.18 12.92 31.40
C LEU A 8 -15.21 14.45 31.21
N LEU A 9 -14.91 14.95 30.00
CA LEU A 9 -14.91 16.39 29.71
C LEU A 9 -16.31 16.96 29.45
N GLY A 10 -17.25 16.11 29.03
CA GLY A 10 -18.63 16.49 28.72
C GLY A 10 -19.33 17.29 29.82
N PRO A 11 -19.44 16.77 31.06
CA PRO A 11 -20.16 17.44 32.14
C PRO A 11 -19.38 18.59 32.79
N LYS A 12 -18.06 18.67 32.61
CA LYS A 12 -17.22 19.69 33.29
C LYS A 12 -17.49 21.10 32.76
N LYS A 13 -17.48 22.11 33.64
CA LYS A 13 -17.59 23.54 33.28
C LYS A 13 -16.29 24.06 32.65
N LEU A 14 -16.02 23.63 31.42
CA LEU A 14 -14.84 24.00 30.65
C LEU A 14 -15.23 24.84 29.43
N LEU A 15 -14.41 25.86 29.12
CA LEU A 15 -14.47 26.57 27.85
C LEU A 15 -14.05 25.64 26.69
N ALA A 16 -14.56 25.90 25.49
CA ALA A 16 -14.16 25.15 24.30
C ALA A 16 -12.64 25.25 24.02
N GLN A 17 -11.99 26.36 24.39
CA GLN A 17 -10.53 26.53 24.31
C GLN A 17 -9.78 25.54 25.20
N HIS A 18 -10.27 25.26 26.43
CA HIS A 18 -9.66 24.26 27.31
C HIS A 18 -9.78 22.85 26.71
N VAL A 19 -10.92 22.53 26.09
CA VAL A 19 -11.12 21.25 25.41
C VAL A 19 -10.21 21.14 24.18
N ALA A 20 -10.04 22.21 23.41
CA ALA A 20 -9.15 22.27 22.26
C ALA A 20 -7.68 22.07 22.68
N TYR A 21 -7.25 22.72 23.77
CA TYR A 21 -5.92 22.53 24.35
C TYR A 21 -5.70 21.07 24.75
N LEU A 22 -6.62 20.48 25.51
CA LEU A 22 -6.52 19.07 25.93
C LEU A 22 -6.50 18.12 24.74
N TYR A 23 -7.26 18.41 23.69
CA TYR A 23 -7.21 17.65 22.45
C TYR A 23 -5.82 17.71 21.81
N ASN A 24 -5.27 18.92 21.61
CA ASN A 24 -3.97 19.12 20.94
C ASN A 24 -2.79 18.59 21.77
N ALA A 25 -2.73 18.92 23.06
CA ALA A 25 -1.57 18.66 23.91
C ALA A 25 -1.58 17.27 24.55
N VAL A 26 -2.76 16.71 24.84
CA VAL A 26 -2.88 15.43 25.55
C VAL A 26 -3.37 14.34 24.62
N LEU A 27 -4.51 14.54 23.95
CA LEU A 27 -5.10 13.45 23.16
C LEU A 27 -4.26 13.10 21.94
N LEU A 28 -3.85 14.09 21.14
CA LEU A 28 -3.05 13.83 19.95
C LEU A 28 -1.73 13.16 20.31
N SER A 29 -1.00 13.65 21.31
CA SER A 29 0.26 13.03 21.74
C SER A 29 0.08 11.58 22.23
N ARG A 30 -1.00 11.28 22.96
CA ARG A 30 -1.31 9.90 23.38
C ARG A 30 -1.68 9.01 22.20
N LEU A 31 -2.38 9.55 21.20
CA LEU A 31 -2.72 8.81 19.98
C LEU A 31 -1.48 8.60 19.10
N GLU A 32 -0.63 9.60 18.92
CA GLU A 32 0.65 9.50 18.22
C GLU A 32 1.50 8.36 18.78
N PHE A 33 1.65 8.31 20.10
CA PHE A 33 2.40 7.24 20.77
C PHE A 33 1.77 5.86 20.52
N ARG A 34 0.44 5.74 20.64
CA ARG A 34 -0.25 4.45 20.42
C ARG A 34 -0.24 4.01 18.95
N LEU A 35 -0.19 4.95 18.02
CA LEU A 35 -0.25 4.72 16.58
C LEU A 35 1.13 4.71 15.92
N GLN A 36 2.22 4.70 16.70
CA GLN A 36 3.58 4.77 16.17
C GLN A 36 3.89 3.68 15.12
N THR A 37 3.27 2.50 15.25
CA THR A 37 3.44 1.36 14.34
C THR A 37 2.27 1.13 13.39
N THR A 38 1.25 2.00 13.41
CA THR A 38 0.05 1.85 12.57
C THR A 38 -0.48 3.18 12.07
N LEU A 39 -0.59 3.36 10.76
CA LEU A 39 -1.21 4.54 10.16
C LEU A 39 -2.56 4.12 9.56
N PHE A 40 -3.65 4.77 9.97
CA PHE A 40 -5.00 4.49 9.48
C PHE A 40 -5.44 5.46 8.38
N SER A 41 -6.55 5.13 7.70
CA SER A 41 -7.21 6.07 6.77
C SER A 41 -7.78 7.29 7.50
N GLU A 42 -7.95 8.39 6.75
CA GLU A 42 -8.55 9.61 7.27
C GLU A 42 -9.94 9.36 7.88
N SER A 43 -10.80 8.60 7.21
CA SER A 43 -12.14 8.26 7.70
C SER A 43 -12.11 7.53 9.05
N THR A 44 -11.15 6.63 9.23
CA THR A 44 -10.97 5.87 10.48
C THR A 44 -10.48 6.79 11.59
N ILE A 45 -9.49 7.65 11.32
CA ILE A 45 -8.97 8.62 12.29
C ILE A 45 -10.05 9.62 12.69
N GLN A 46 -10.81 10.15 11.72
CA GLN A 46 -11.95 11.04 12.00
C GLN A 46 -12.99 10.34 12.87
N SER A 47 -13.30 9.06 12.62
CA SER A 47 -14.21 8.28 13.48
C SER A 47 -13.67 8.11 14.91
N ILE A 48 -12.35 7.94 15.08
CA ILE A 48 -11.72 7.82 16.40
C ILE A 48 -11.86 9.12 17.20
N VAL A 49 -11.61 10.28 16.58
CA VAL A 49 -11.64 11.60 17.27
C VAL A 49 -13.02 12.25 17.33
N LYS A 50 -14.00 11.75 16.57
CA LYS A 50 -15.39 12.25 16.51
C LYS A 50 -16.02 12.53 17.88
N PRO A 51 -15.86 11.68 18.92
CA PRO A 51 -16.43 11.95 20.24
C PRO A 51 -15.92 13.27 20.85
N LEU A 52 -14.65 13.62 20.67
CA LEU A 52 -14.10 14.88 21.18
C LEU A 52 -14.61 16.08 20.41
N PHE A 53 -14.75 15.99 19.08
CA PHE A 53 -15.33 17.07 18.30
C PHE A 53 -16.79 17.33 18.65
N SER A 54 -17.55 16.30 19.03
CA SER A 54 -18.91 16.47 19.56
C SER A 54 -18.91 17.27 20.88
N VAL A 55 -18.00 16.95 21.80
CA VAL A 55 -17.85 17.70 23.06
C VAL A 55 -17.47 19.15 22.78
N LEU A 56 -16.52 19.36 21.87
CA LEU A 56 -16.04 20.69 21.51
C LEU A 56 -17.13 21.56 20.89
N ARG A 57 -17.92 21.03 19.94
CA ARG A 57 -19.07 21.74 19.35
C ARG A 57 -20.05 22.18 20.44
N ARG A 58 -20.42 21.27 21.35
CA ARG A 58 -21.33 21.58 22.46
C ARG A 58 -20.77 22.67 23.39
N LYS A 59 -19.47 22.64 23.70
CA LYS A 59 -18.82 23.67 24.54
C LYS A 59 -18.68 25.02 23.82
N ALA A 60 -18.58 24.99 22.50
CA ALA A 60 -18.49 26.19 21.67
C ALA A 60 -19.86 26.81 21.34
N GLY A 61 -20.98 26.17 21.74
CA GLY A 61 -22.31 26.60 21.34
C GLY A 61 -22.60 26.39 19.85
N LEU A 62 -21.82 25.53 19.18
CA LEU A 62 -21.98 25.24 17.75
C LEU A 62 -23.01 24.13 17.52
N ALA A 63 -23.72 24.23 16.40
CA ALA A 63 -24.65 23.19 15.97
C ALA A 63 -23.94 21.84 15.75
N THR A 64 -24.64 20.73 15.97
CA THR A 64 -24.10 19.40 15.69
C THR A 64 -23.77 19.20 14.21
N THR A 65 -24.48 19.92 13.33
CA THR A 65 -24.31 19.94 11.88
C THR A 65 -23.16 20.81 11.38
N THR A 66 -22.49 21.57 12.26
CA THR A 66 -21.38 22.45 11.86
C THR A 66 -20.31 21.66 11.09
N PRO A 67 -19.95 22.08 9.86
CA PRO A 67 -18.91 21.42 9.07
C PRO A 67 -17.61 21.22 9.85
N LEU A 68 -17.00 20.04 9.73
CA LEU A 68 -15.73 19.72 10.40
C LEU A 68 -14.60 20.71 10.05
N PRO A 69 -14.43 21.19 8.80
CA PRO A 69 -13.39 22.16 8.46
C PRO A 69 -13.44 23.45 9.29
N LEU A 70 -14.63 23.91 9.71
CA LEU A 70 -14.77 25.11 10.53
C LEU A 70 -14.14 24.96 11.91
N LEU A 71 -14.03 23.73 12.43
CA LEU A 71 -13.37 23.47 13.71
C LEU A 71 -11.84 23.63 13.63
N PHE A 72 -11.26 23.48 12.43
CA PHE A 72 -9.81 23.58 12.21
C PHE A 72 -9.35 25.02 11.91
N LEU A 73 -10.27 25.99 11.88
CA LEU A 73 -9.89 27.39 11.71
C LEU A 73 -8.99 27.84 12.86
N LYS A 74 -7.97 28.63 12.50
CA LYS A 74 -6.96 29.14 13.44
C LYS A 74 -7.58 29.97 14.58
N LEU A 75 -8.75 30.54 14.36
CA LEU A 75 -9.56 31.25 15.34
C LEU A 75 -10.94 30.58 15.39
N PRO A 76 -11.51 30.27 16.57
CA PRO A 76 -11.02 30.55 17.94
C PRO A 76 -10.37 29.36 18.68
N PHE A 77 -10.27 28.16 18.07
CA PHE A 77 -9.88 26.94 18.79
C PHE A 77 -8.52 26.34 18.42
N SER A 78 -7.92 26.73 17.29
CA SER A 78 -6.60 26.26 16.82
C SER A 78 -6.42 24.73 16.88
N ILE A 79 -7.49 23.97 16.61
CA ILE A 79 -7.49 22.51 16.65
C ILE A 79 -6.69 21.96 15.48
N GLN A 80 -5.77 21.04 15.76
CA GLN A 80 -5.03 20.33 14.73
C GLN A 80 -5.85 19.19 14.12
N ASN A 81 -5.77 19.02 12.80
CA ASN A 81 -6.34 17.86 12.15
C ASN A 81 -5.50 16.62 12.48
N ALA A 82 -6.10 15.66 13.19
CA ALA A 82 -5.44 14.44 13.64
C ALA A 82 -4.80 13.64 12.50
N PHE A 83 -5.47 13.53 11.35
CA PHE A 83 -4.96 12.77 10.21
C PHE A 83 -3.66 13.37 9.67
N TYR A 84 -3.66 14.68 9.40
CA TYR A 84 -2.46 15.37 8.91
C TYR A 84 -1.34 15.38 9.93
N ARG A 85 -1.67 15.49 11.23
CA ARG A 85 -0.69 15.42 12.31
C ARG A 85 0.00 14.05 12.35
N PHE A 86 -0.76 12.96 12.32
CA PHE A 86 -0.20 11.60 12.32
C PHE A 86 0.56 11.32 11.03
N LEU A 87 0.03 11.73 9.87
CA LEU A 87 0.72 11.59 8.59
C LEU A 87 2.07 12.31 8.61
N SER A 88 2.11 13.56 9.08
CA SER A 88 3.35 14.34 9.22
C SER A 88 4.35 13.65 10.14
N PHE A 89 3.89 13.11 11.28
CA PHE A 89 4.74 12.34 12.20
C PHE A 89 5.37 11.11 11.53
N HIS A 90 4.57 10.29 10.84
CA HIS A 90 5.09 9.11 10.14
C HIS A 90 6.00 9.46 8.96
N ILE A 91 5.67 10.50 8.19
CA ILE A 91 6.52 10.98 7.10
C ILE A 91 7.89 11.39 7.65
N ALA A 92 7.91 12.20 8.71
CA ALA A 92 9.16 12.63 9.33
C ALA A 92 9.97 11.45 9.90
N SER A 93 9.30 10.45 10.47
CA SER A 93 9.96 9.23 10.96
C SER A 93 10.61 8.43 9.83
N TRP A 94 9.88 8.16 8.75
CA TRP A 94 10.40 7.44 7.59
C TRP A 94 11.49 8.23 6.87
N GLN A 95 11.34 9.55 6.76
CA GLN A 95 12.37 10.41 6.18
C GLN A 95 13.68 10.31 6.96
N LYS A 96 13.64 10.33 8.30
CA LYS A 96 14.83 10.11 9.13
C LYS A 96 15.45 8.73 8.89
N ILE A 97 14.63 7.67 8.79
CA ILE A 97 15.12 6.31 8.50
C ILE A 97 15.80 6.25 7.11
N PHE A 98 15.24 6.93 6.11
CA PHE A 98 15.78 6.89 4.75
C PHE A 98 17.03 7.74 4.54
N THR A 99 17.22 8.80 5.34
CA THR A 99 18.39 9.69 5.19
C THR A 99 19.56 9.31 6.09
N HIS A 100 19.31 8.66 7.23
CA HIS A 100 20.34 8.37 8.20
C HIS A 100 21.19 7.16 7.78
N PRO A 101 22.53 7.25 7.81
CA PRO A 101 23.43 6.21 7.30
C PRO A 101 23.25 4.87 8.04
N ASP A 102 23.12 4.90 9.37
CA ASP A 102 23.01 3.69 10.19
C ASP A 102 21.72 2.88 9.92
N PHE A 103 20.69 3.51 9.37
CA PHE A 103 19.42 2.86 9.06
C PHE A 103 19.30 2.46 7.59
N LYS A 104 20.35 2.64 6.78
CA LYS A 104 20.32 2.37 5.34
C LYS A 104 19.92 0.93 5.02
N ASP A 105 20.46 -0.06 5.73
CA ASP A 105 20.14 -1.48 5.48
C ASP A 105 18.71 -1.81 5.85
N PHE A 106 18.22 -1.27 6.98
CA PHE A 106 16.82 -1.40 7.37
C PHE A 106 15.88 -0.73 6.36
N ALA A 107 16.25 0.45 5.88
CA ALA A 107 15.50 1.20 4.89
C ALA A 107 15.41 0.44 3.56
N LEU A 108 16.53 -0.11 3.09
CA LEU A 108 16.61 -0.99 1.93
C LEU A 108 15.72 -2.23 2.11
N TYR A 109 15.83 -2.90 3.26
CA TYR A 109 15.01 -4.05 3.58
C TYR A 109 13.52 -3.71 3.59
N ALA A 110 13.10 -2.63 4.25
CA ALA A 110 11.71 -2.23 4.36
C ALA A 110 11.08 -1.93 2.99
N ILE A 111 11.80 -1.20 2.12
CA ILE A 111 11.34 -0.92 0.77
C ILE A 111 11.33 -2.19 -0.08
N SER A 112 12.38 -3.00 -0.03
CA SER A 112 12.47 -4.26 -0.78
C SER A 112 11.38 -5.25 -0.35
N TYR A 113 11.09 -5.32 0.95
CA TYR A 113 10.00 -6.12 1.49
C TYR A 113 8.65 -5.63 1.01
N LEU A 114 8.38 -4.32 1.06
CA LEU A 114 7.12 -3.77 0.55
C LEU A 114 7.00 -4.00 -0.96
N GLN A 115 8.04 -3.69 -1.72
CA GLN A 115 8.11 -3.94 -3.15
C GLN A 115 7.81 -5.42 -3.41
N GLY A 116 8.50 -6.31 -2.68
CA GLY A 116 8.31 -7.76 -2.48
C GLY A 116 6.85 -8.19 -2.38
N TYR A 117 6.21 -7.67 -1.34
CA TYR A 117 4.83 -7.92 -0.98
C TYR A 117 3.84 -7.48 -2.07
N LEU A 118 4.14 -6.36 -2.73
CA LEU A 118 3.32 -5.76 -3.78
C LEU A 118 3.55 -6.33 -5.17
N GLY A 119 4.52 -7.25 -5.37
CA GLY A 119 4.89 -7.75 -6.70
C GLY A 119 5.20 -6.64 -7.71
N ALA A 120 5.63 -5.46 -7.22
CA ALA A 120 5.84 -4.29 -8.03
C ALA A 120 7.24 -4.33 -8.64
N GLU A 121 7.37 -4.05 -9.94
CA GLU A 121 8.65 -4.03 -10.64
C GLU A 121 9.56 -2.90 -10.12
N SER A 122 9.05 -1.67 -10.13
CA SER A 122 9.77 -0.49 -9.67
C SER A 122 9.55 -0.22 -8.18
N CYS A 123 10.31 0.73 -7.64
CA CYS A 123 10.20 1.13 -6.24
C CYS A 123 8.80 1.65 -5.90
N PRO A 124 8.21 1.26 -4.75
CA PRO A 124 6.90 1.70 -4.28
C PRO A 124 6.73 3.23 -4.15
N THR A 125 7.82 3.99 -4.12
CA THR A 125 7.81 5.46 -4.06
C THR A 125 7.47 6.13 -5.38
N ILE A 126 7.69 5.46 -6.52
CA ILE A 126 7.44 6.00 -7.86
C ILE A 126 6.07 5.54 -8.39
N ILE A 127 5.68 4.30 -8.06
CA ILE A 127 4.48 3.68 -8.62
C ILE A 127 3.22 4.22 -7.94
N ASN A 128 2.15 4.35 -8.71
CA ASN A 128 0.82 4.59 -8.15
C ASN A 128 0.36 3.42 -7.25
N LEU A 129 0.29 3.65 -5.94
CA LEU A 129 -0.07 2.67 -4.91
C LEU A 129 -1.58 2.49 -4.69
N GLU A 130 -2.44 3.31 -5.28
CA GLU A 130 -3.91 3.19 -5.19
C GLU A 130 -4.48 1.78 -5.45
N PRO A 131 -3.95 0.97 -6.37
CA PRO A 131 -4.46 -0.38 -6.66
C PRO A 131 -4.41 -1.34 -5.48
N TRP A 132 -3.52 -1.11 -4.53
CA TRP A 132 -3.36 -1.96 -3.36
C TRP A 132 -4.09 -1.40 -2.12
N SER A 133 -4.74 -0.24 -2.24
CA SER A 133 -5.45 0.43 -1.12
C SER A 133 -6.57 -0.41 -0.50
N GLN A 134 -7.22 -1.27 -1.28
CA GLN A 134 -8.31 -2.13 -0.80
C GLN A 134 -7.84 -3.34 0.01
N ILE A 135 -6.54 -3.67 -0.06
CA ILE A 135 -5.98 -4.87 0.54
C ILE A 135 -5.98 -4.74 2.06
N VAL A 136 -6.70 -5.67 2.72
CA VAL A 136 -6.93 -5.64 4.17
C VAL A 136 -5.62 -5.60 4.97
N SER A 137 -4.62 -6.38 4.58
CA SER A 137 -3.31 -6.44 5.26
C SER A 137 -2.53 -5.12 5.22
N LEU A 138 -2.76 -4.28 4.21
CA LEU A 138 -2.05 -3.01 4.02
C LEU A 138 -2.76 -1.83 4.66
N ARG A 139 -4.02 -2.00 5.11
CA ARG A 139 -4.83 -0.91 5.69
C ARG A 139 -4.21 -0.23 6.89
N THR A 140 -3.33 -0.90 7.61
CA THR A 140 -2.64 -0.38 8.81
C THR A 140 -1.14 -0.24 8.62
N HIS A 141 -0.60 -0.63 7.47
CA HIS A 141 0.83 -0.69 7.24
C HIS A 141 1.41 0.72 7.14
N THR A 142 2.36 1.06 8.01
CA THR A 142 2.90 2.43 8.14
C THR A 142 3.58 2.91 6.86
N LEU A 143 4.61 2.21 6.38
CA LEU A 143 5.35 2.57 5.16
C LEU A 143 4.40 2.75 3.97
N PHE A 144 3.60 1.73 3.65
CA PHE A 144 2.65 1.77 2.54
C PHE A 144 1.67 2.95 2.65
N ASN A 145 1.03 3.14 3.80
CA ASN A 145 0.08 4.23 3.97
C ASN A 145 0.76 5.60 3.99
N SER A 146 1.99 5.71 4.50
CA SER A 146 2.77 6.94 4.43
C SER A 146 3.05 7.32 2.99
N LEU A 147 3.48 6.37 2.15
CA LEU A 147 3.71 6.59 0.72
C LEU A 147 2.41 6.90 -0.05
N LEU A 148 1.33 6.15 0.22
CA LEU A 148 0.04 6.34 -0.44
C LEU A 148 -0.60 7.69 -0.11
N PHE A 149 -0.62 8.07 1.18
CA PHE A 149 -1.23 9.34 1.58
C PHE A 149 -0.35 10.54 1.25
N SER A 150 0.98 10.39 1.24
CA SER A 150 1.88 11.44 0.76
C SER A 150 1.69 11.68 -0.74
N SER A 151 1.49 10.63 -1.55
CA SER A 151 1.30 10.79 -2.99
C SER A 151 0.01 11.55 -3.32
N ARG A 152 -1.06 11.35 -2.52
CA ARG A 152 -2.31 12.13 -2.64
C ARG A 152 -2.13 13.62 -2.33
N LEU A 153 -1.10 13.97 -1.57
CA LEU A 153 -0.72 15.34 -1.25
C LEU A 153 0.37 15.88 -2.19
N ASN A 154 0.70 15.16 -3.28
CA ASN A 154 1.78 15.48 -4.20
C ASN A 154 3.17 15.61 -3.53
N ILE A 155 3.38 14.91 -2.40
CA ILE A 155 4.68 14.84 -1.74
C ILE A 155 5.48 13.70 -2.37
N MET A 156 6.61 14.03 -2.98
CA MET A 156 7.53 13.07 -3.57
C MET A 156 8.60 12.65 -2.56
N TRP A 157 8.98 11.37 -2.62
CA TRP A 157 10.06 10.81 -1.81
C TRP A 157 11.32 10.70 -2.66
N SER A 158 12.38 11.42 -2.30
CA SER A 158 13.71 11.20 -2.85
C SER A 158 14.46 10.18 -1.99
N LEU A 159 14.73 9.02 -2.58
CA LEU A 159 15.58 7.99 -1.95
C LEU A 159 16.97 8.09 -2.57
N SER A 160 17.99 8.04 -1.72
CA SER A 160 19.40 7.91 -2.15
C SER A 160 19.74 6.51 -2.63
N PHE A 161 18.80 5.57 -2.52
CA PHE A 161 18.97 4.16 -2.84
C PHE A 161 17.74 3.63 -3.59
N TRP A 162 17.98 2.68 -4.48
CA TRP A 162 16.95 2.10 -5.34
C TRP A 162 17.13 0.59 -5.36
N PRO A 163 16.38 -0.18 -4.56
CA PRO A 163 16.42 -1.62 -4.64
C PRO A 163 15.87 -2.07 -6.00
N PRO A 164 16.70 -2.60 -6.91
CA PRO A 164 16.21 -3.20 -8.13
C PRO A 164 15.62 -4.56 -7.77
N ARG A 165 14.45 -4.89 -8.33
CA ARG A 165 13.98 -6.27 -8.30
C ARG A 165 14.53 -7.02 -9.49
N HIS A 166 15.68 -7.65 -9.30
CA HIS A 166 16.30 -8.47 -10.33
C HIS A 166 15.42 -9.66 -10.76
N ASP A 167 14.59 -10.19 -9.87
CA ASP A 167 13.66 -11.29 -10.17
C ASP A 167 12.56 -10.94 -11.19
N LEU A 168 12.21 -9.65 -11.32
CA LEU A 168 11.13 -9.18 -12.21
C LEU A 168 11.65 -8.50 -13.48
N GLN A 169 12.96 -8.23 -13.58
CA GLN A 169 13.55 -7.33 -14.56
C GLN A 169 13.58 -7.77 -16.05
N PRO A 170 13.19 -8.97 -16.51
CA PRO A 170 13.17 -9.18 -17.95
C PRO A 170 11.85 -8.86 -18.65
N ALA A 171 10.72 -8.63 -17.95
CA ALA A 171 9.43 -8.59 -18.65
C ALA A 171 8.35 -7.66 -18.06
N LEU A 172 7.37 -7.34 -18.93
CA LEU A 172 6.28 -6.42 -18.65
C LEU A 172 5.44 -6.89 -17.44
N PRO A 173 5.29 -6.07 -16.39
CA PRO A 173 4.51 -6.45 -15.21
C PRO A 173 3.02 -6.45 -15.55
N LEU A 174 2.29 -7.46 -15.08
CA LEU A 174 0.84 -7.56 -15.30
C LEU A 174 0.08 -6.33 -14.77
N ARG A 175 0.66 -5.62 -13.80
CA ARG A 175 0.12 -4.39 -13.23
C ARG A 175 0.02 -3.24 -14.23
N SER A 176 1.03 -3.01 -15.08
CA SER A 176 1.01 -1.92 -16.06
C SER A 176 0.08 -2.22 -17.23
N ILE A 177 -0.09 -3.50 -17.49
CA ILE A 177 -0.81 -4.04 -18.64
C ILE A 177 -2.32 -4.13 -18.39
N LEU A 178 -2.73 -4.53 -17.20
CA LEU A 178 -4.12 -4.87 -16.92
C LEU A 178 -4.93 -3.69 -16.33
N PRO A 179 -6.22 -3.58 -16.71
CA PRO A 179 -7.14 -2.64 -16.10
C PRO A 179 -7.18 -2.78 -14.57
N HIS A 180 -7.38 -1.65 -13.90
CA HIS A 180 -7.40 -1.58 -12.45
C HIS A 180 -8.47 -2.47 -11.80
N SER A 181 -9.64 -2.61 -12.40
CA SER A 181 -10.73 -3.47 -11.92
C SER A 181 -10.37 -4.97 -11.93
N ILE A 182 -9.68 -5.42 -12.99
CA ILE A 182 -9.20 -6.79 -13.13
C ILE A 182 -8.09 -7.06 -12.13
N PHE A 183 -7.17 -6.11 -11.97
CA PHE A 183 -6.10 -6.18 -10.98
C PHE A 183 -6.65 -6.37 -9.56
N GLN A 184 -7.61 -5.54 -9.14
CA GLN A 184 -8.19 -5.60 -7.80
C GLN A 184 -8.81 -6.96 -7.45
N SER A 185 -9.54 -7.56 -8.39
CA SER A 185 -10.19 -8.86 -8.17
C SER A 185 -9.19 -10.02 -8.18
N SER A 186 -8.12 -9.92 -8.96
CA SER A 186 -7.22 -11.05 -9.26
C SER A 186 -5.92 -11.03 -8.45
N TRP A 187 -5.54 -9.90 -7.87
CA TRP A 187 -4.27 -9.69 -7.17
C TRP A 187 -3.97 -10.74 -6.10
N LYS A 188 -4.96 -11.10 -5.28
CA LYS A 188 -4.76 -12.10 -4.21
C LYS A 188 -4.36 -13.47 -4.76
N LEU A 189 -4.99 -13.87 -5.86
CA LEU A 189 -4.72 -15.14 -6.53
C LEU A 189 -3.33 -15.10 -7.17
N TRP A 190 -2.99 -14.01 -7.83
CA TRP A 190 -1.65 -13.81 -8.39
C TRP A 190 -0.57 -13.87 -7.34
N LYS A 191 -0.78 -13.22 -6.19
CA LYS A 191 0.14 -13.28 -5.07
C LYS A 191 0.33 -14.70 -4.54
N HIS A 192 -0.74 -15.49 -4.44
CA HIS A 192 -0.64 -16.88 -4.02
C HIS A 192 0.12 -17.74 -5.04
N LEU A 193 -0.04 -17.46 -6.34
CA LEU A 193 0.62 -18.19 -7.42
C LEU A 193 2.00 -17.61 -7.78
N ASN A 194 2.43 -16.52 -7.13
CA ASN A 194 3.62 -15.73 -7.49
C ASN A 194 3.66 -15.29 -8.97
N ILE A 195 2.50 -14.94 -9.54
CA ILE A 195 2.37 -14.45 -10.91
C ILE A 195 2.35 -12.92 -10.93
N PHE A 196 3.43 -12.29 -11.37
CA PHE A 196 3.54 -10.82 -11.41
C PHE A 196 3.90 -10.28 -12.79
N VAL A 197 4.44 -11.12 -13.68
CA VAL A 197 5.04 -10.72 -14.95
C VAL A 197 4.45 -11.50 -16.11
N LEU A 198 4.29 -10.85 -17.26
CA LEU A 198 3.77 -11.50 -18.47
C LEU A 198 4.64 -12.68 -18.92
N ALA A 199 5.97 -12.62 -18.77
CA ALA A 199 6.89 -13.70 -19.11
C ALA A 199 6.51 -15.05 -18.50
N GLN A 200 5.90 -15.07 -17.32
CA GLN A 200 5.50 -16.29 -16.63
C GLN A 200 4.34 -17.03 -17.33
N LEU A 201 3.67 -16.37 -18.29
CA LEU A 201 2.52 -16.91 -19.03
C LEU A 201 2.85 -17.22 -20.49
N VAL A 202 4.07 -16.91 -20.93
CA VAL A 202 4.49 -16.96 -22.33
C VAL A 202 5.45 -18.13 -22.51
N SER A 203 5.40 -18.75 -23.68
CA SER A 203 6.33 -19.79 -24.13
C SER A 203 7.80 -19.36 -23.96
N PRO A 204 8.74 -20.29 -23.75
CA PRO A 204 10.18 -20.00 -23.67
C PRO A 204 10.80 -19.32 -24.92
N CYS A 205 10.03 -19.11 -25.99
CA CYS A 205 10.46 -18.29 -27.12
C CYS A 205 10.01 -16.82 -27.03
N GLY A 206 9.23 -16.44 -26.01
CA GLY A 206 8.79 -15.06 -25.76
C GLY A 206 7.71 -14.53 -26.71
N ARG A 207 7.21 -15.35 -27.64
CA ARG A 207 6.28 -14.92 -28.71
C ARG A 207 4.86 -15.46 -28.58
N TYR A 208 4.68 -16.63 -27.96
CA TYR A 208 3.39 -17.30 -27.88
C TYR A 208 2.88 -17.32 -26.44
N LEU A 209 1.64 -16.91 -26.22
CA LEU A 209 0.96 -17.11 -24.94
C LEU A 209 0.69 -18.61 -24.74
N MET A 210 1.02 -19.15 -23.57
CA MET A 210 0.71 -20.54 -23.25
C MET A 210 -0.79 -20.74 -23.07
N ASN A 211 -1.32 -21.89 -23.49
CA ASN A 211 -2.73 -22.18 -23.25
C ASN A 211 -2.98 -22.45 -21.76
N TRP A 212 -4.21 -22.22 -21.33
CA TRP A 212 -4.59 -22.46 -19.93
C TRP A 212 -4.35 -23.91 -19.43
N PRO A 213 -4.61 -24.97 -20.22
CA PRO A 213 -4.26 -26.34 -19.82
C PRO A 213 -2.75 -26.54 -19.63
N ASP A 214 -1.92 -25.92 -20.47
CA ASP A 214 -0.45 -26.03 -20.39
C ASP A 214 0.06 -25.38 -19.10
N LEU A 215 -0.50 -24.21 -18.74
CA LEU A 215 -0.18 -23.54 -17.46
C LEU A 215 -0.56 -24.36 -16.24
N ARG A 216 -1.62 -25.19 -16.33
CA ARG A 216 -1.97 -26.16 -15.27
C ARG A 216 -1.02 -27.34 -15.21
N TYR A 217 -0.62 -27.84 -16.37
CA TYR A 217 0.33 -28.94 -16.48
C TYR A 217 1.68 -28.56 -15.87
N LEU A 218 2.16 -27.35 -16.16
CA LEU A 218 3.40 -26.79 -15.62
C LEU A 218 3.32 -26.39 -14.13
N GLY A 219 2.14 -26.46 -13.52
CA GLY A 219 1.96 -26.12 -12.10
C GLY A 219 2.08 -24.62 -11.78
N ILE A 220 2.12 -23.75 -12.80
CA ILE A 220 2.14 -22.28 -12.63
C ILE A 220 0.80 -21.79 -12.07
N VAL A 221 -0.30 -22.45 -12.46
CA VAL A 221 -1.66 -22.11 -12.03
C VAL A 221 -2.34 -23.29 -11.34
N GLY A 222 -3.34 -23.01 -10.50
CA GLY A 222 -4.16 -24.04 -9.85
C GLY A 222 -4.72 -25.08 -10.83
N ARG A 223 -4.60 -26.36 -10.45
CA ARG A 223 -4.99 -27.53 -11.28
C ARG A 223 -6.49 -27.61 -11.60
N LYS A 224 -7.35 -26.93 -10.83
CA LYS A 224 -8.82 -26.95 -10.95
C LYS A 224 -9.38 -25.53 -11.00
N GLY A 225 -10.55 -25.37 -11.60
CA GLY A 225 -11.30 -24.09 -11.63
C GLY A 225 -11.71 -23.65 -13.03
N ARG A 226 -12.38 -22.50 -13.13
CA ARG A 226 -12.66 -21.83 -14.41
C ARG A 226 -11.46 -21.00 -14.86
N ILE A 227 -11.40 -20.67 -16.15
CA ILE A 227 -10.45 -19.68 -16.66
C ILE A 227 -10.84 -18.32 -16.05
N PRO A 228 -9.93 -17.62 -15.38
CA PRO A 228 -10.24 -16.36 -14.73
C PRO A 228 -10.33 -15.22 -15.75
N ASN A 229 -11.15 -14.22 -15.42
CA ASN A 229 -11.43 -13.07 -16.28
C ASN A 229 -10.17 -12.30 -16.71
N TRP A 230 -9.13 -12.29 -15.86
CA TRP A 230 -7.87 -11.64 -16.19
C TRP A 230 -7.15 -12.35 -17.34
N PHE A 231 -7.19 -13.68 -17.39
CA PHE A 231 -6.54 -14.44 -18.45
C PHE A 231 -7.32 -14.34 -19.76
N THR A 232 -8.65 -14.34 -19.70
CA THR A 232 -9.49 -14.09 -20.88
C THR A 232 -9.28 -12.67 -21.43
N PHE A 233 -9.05 -11.68 -20.55
CA PHE A 233 -8.69 -10.33 -20.98
C PHE A 233 -7.34 -10.32 -21.71
N ILE A 234 -6.35 -11.05 -21.21
CA ILE A 234 -5.05 -11.18 -21.90
C ILE A 234 -5.25 -11.85 -23.27
N ASN A 235 -5.99 -12.95 -23.31
CA ASN A 235 -6.25 -13.66 -24.56
C ASN A 235 -6.92 -12.77 -25.63
N ASN A 236 -7.87 -11.93 -25.22
CA ASN A 236 -8.63 -11.11 -26.17
C ASN A 236 -7.88 -9.86 -26.67
N ASN A 237 -6.93 -9.31 -25.89
CA ASN A 237 -6.30 -8.03 -26.21
C ASN A 237 -4.84 -8.16 -26.67
N PHE A 238 -4.15 -9.25 -26.33
CA PHE A 238 -2.70 -9.37 -26.53
C PHE A 238 -2.35 -10.22 -27.75
N LEU A 239 -3.32 -10.92 -28.32
CA LEU A 239 -3.13 -11.81 -29.47
C LEU A 239 -3.32 -11.05 -30.80
N SER A 240 -2.52 -11.41 -31.79
CA SER A 240 -2.58 -10.85 -33.15
C SER A 240 -3.81 -11.29 -33.95
N SER A 241 -4.35 -12.47 -33.66
CA SER A 241 -5.60 -12.98 -34.24
C SER A 241 -6.33 -13.87 -33.25
N SER A 242 -7.66 -14.01 -33.39
CA SER A 242 -8.49 -14.84 -32.52
C SER A 242 -8.16 -16.34 -32.59
N SER A 243 -7.46 -16.78 -33.64
CA SER A 243 -7.08 -18.17 -33.89
C SER A 243 -5.61 -18.48 -33.61
N SER A 244 -4.78 -17.48 -33.29
CA SER A 244 -3.35 -17.68 -33.01
C SER A 244 -3.03 -17.35 -31.55
N THR A 245 -2.09 -18.08 -30.96
CA THR A 245 -1.52 -17.76 -29.63
C THR A 245 -0.38 -16.74 -29.72
N LEU A 246 -0.16 -16.15 -30.90
CA LEU A 246 0.94 -15.22 -31.15
C LEU A 246 0.60 -13.84 -30.59
N LEU A 247 1.48 -13.35 -29.70
CA LEU A 247 1.37 -12.03 -29.10
C LEU A 247 1.56 -10.91 -30.13
N LEU A 248 0.96 -9.76 -29.91
CA LEU A 248 1.27 -8.55 -30.67
C LEU A 248 2.76 -8.20 -30.51
N SER A 249 3.34 -7.61 -31.54
CA SER A 249 4.77 -7.26 -31.58
C SER A 249 5.21 -6.35 -30.42
N SER A 250 4.30 -5.54 -29.89
CA SER A 250 4.51 -4.69 -28.71
C SER A 250 4.73 -5.46 -27.40
N TYR A 251 4.36 -6.74 -27.36
CA TYR A 251 4.45 -7.60 -26.16
C TYR A 251 5.45 -8.75 -26.32
N PHE A 252 6.27 -8.74 -27.38
CA PHE A 252 7.33 -9.72 -27.54
C PHE A 252 8.38 -9.58 -26.45
N ILE A 253 8.73 -10.72 -25.87
CA ILE A 253 9.77 -10.83 -24.85
C ILE A 253 11.02 -11.37 -25.55
N ASN A 254 12.15 -10.71 -25.34
CA ASN A 254 13.39 -11.08 -26.01
C ASN A 254 13.88 -12.46 -25.48
N SER A 255 14.40 -13.31 -26.38
CA SER A 255 14.66 -14.74 -26.10
C SER A 255 15.85 -14.99 -25.19
N SER A 256 16.69 -13.99 -24.91
CA SER A 256 17.81 -14.07 -23.96
C SER A 256 17.38 -14.18 -22.50
N PHE A 257 16.07 -14.13 -22.22
CA PHE A 257 15.51 -13.96 -20.88
C PHE A 257 14.63 -15.13 -20.41
N THR A 258 14.66 -16.26 -21.12
CA THR A 258 13.71 -17.38 -20.94
C THR A 258 14.16 -18.44 -19.94
N LEU A 259 15.05 -18.07 -19.04
CA LEU A 259 15.19 -18.72 -17.74
C LEU A 259 14.95 -17.65 -16.67
N ALA A 260 13.67 -17.38 -16.39
CA ALA A 260 13.34 -17.28 -14.99
C ALA A 260 13.66 -18.67 -14.42
N SER A 261 14.91 -18.87 -14.00
CA SER A 261 15.16 -19.84 -12.95
C SER A 261 14.09 -19.51 -11.92
N SER A 262 13.21 -20.47 -11.61
CA SER A 262 12.60 -20.46 -10.28
C SER A 262 13.75 -20.10 -9.37
N CYS A 263 13.71 -18.94 -8.70
CA CYS A 263 14.73 -18.63 -7.71
C CYS A 263 14.77 -19.90 -6.85
N LEU A 264 15.82 -20.70 -7.02
CA LEU A 264 16.08 -21.80 -6.14
C LEU A 264 16.35 -21.03 -4.86
N LEU A 265 15.32 -20.92 -4.02
CA LEU A 265 15.50 -20.60 -2.62
C LEU A 265 16.55 -21.58 -2.20
N ASP A 266 17.78 -21.08 -2.06
CA ASP A 266 18.94 -21.89 -1.80
C ASP A 266 18.59 -22.73 -0.58
N HIS A 267 18.43 -24.05 -0.78
CA HIS A 267 17.94 -24.94 0.26
C HIS A 267 18.94 -25.01 1.43
N THR A 268 20.14 -24.45 1.24
CA THR A 268 21.17 -24.29 2.26
C THR A 268 20.92 -23.11 3.19
N VAL A 269 20.14 -22.11 2.79
CA VAL A 269 19.76 -20.97 3.62
C VAL A 269 18.47 -21.32 4.36
N LYS A 270 18.62 -21.83 5.60
CA LYS A 270 17.49 -22.02 6.50
C LYS A 270 16.87 -20.65 6.81
N ASP A 271 15.59 -20.48 6.49
CA ASP A 271 14.75 -19.28 6.79
C ASP A 271 14.68 -18.88 8.29
N TYR A 272 15.40 -19.57 9.17
CA TYR A 272 15.35 -19.41 10.62
C TYR A 272 16.47 -18.53 11.22
N SER A 273 17.34 -17.92 10.43
CA SER A 273 18.46 -17.12 10.98
C SER A 273 18.10 -15.68 11.39
N PHE A 274 16.82 -15.27 11.33
CA PHE A 274 16.38 -13.91 11.70
C PHE A 274 15.52 -13.84 12.97
N TYR A 275 15.54 -14.86 13.82
CA TYR A 275 15.08 -14.70 15.19
C TYR A 275 16.28 -14.32 16.07
N PRO A 276 16.32 -13.10 16.64
CA PRO A 276 17.29 -12.80 17.68
C PRO A 276 17.02 -13.72 18.89
N GLN A 277 18.08 -14.36 19.37
CA GLN A 277 18.10 -14.99 20.70
C GLN A 277 18.02 -13.93 21.80
#